data_AF-A0A2W1AJ23-F1
#
_entry.id   AF-A0A2W1AJ23-F1
#
_cell.length_a   1.000
_cell.length_b   1.000
_cell.length_c   1.000
_cell.angle_alpha   90.00
_cell.angle_beta   90.00
_cell.angle_gamma   90.00
#
_symmetry.space_group_name_H-M   'P 1'
#
loop_
_entity.id
_entity.type
_entity.pdbx_description
1 polymer ?
#
loop_
_entity_poly.entity_id
_entity_poly.type
_entity_poly.pdbx_seq_one_letter_code
_entity_poly.pdbx_strand_id
1 'polypeptide(L)'
;MKVSRLFVRTLRDVPSDTELISHKLLLQAGMVHQVSSGVYSYLPLAWRSLRKIEQIIREEMDNAGAQEVKLGLLQPREIWQKSGRDEIYGPDMIRLQDRRGRHLVLPPTNEELMTETVKSFIQSYRDLPFNLYHIQTKFRDEPRPRGGLIRVREFDMMDAYSFDMNKEGLDLSYDLMINAYINIFKRCGIETVIVEADSGAIGGKDSKEFILLSDSGEDTIVMCDHCSYAANGEKSEFTRAPIPVEPPTSQKEVPTPGVKTITQLCEYLSVGPEKTLKSVFYKSDREIITAVIRGDLEINEVKLKNSIGGGALRLATREEVAKQGLISGSASPVGMEGIKVIADDSVNLGNNFLAGANKEGYHLSGVNYPRDFQAEILTDIALAEDGFRCPNCAGTLHTKRGIEIGHVFKLGTQYSESMEAKFPDQDGNLQPVVMGCYGIGVGRILAGAIEQHADDRGIIFPKAISPYEVVLTSLNTDNVKVMEASEEMYTEMSQAGIEVLWDDRQESAGVKFNDADLLGMPLRVVVSSRNMENSVVEVKIRSEQQAYTIPIQNCIEEVSRLLEK
;
A
#
# COMPACT_ATOMS: atom_id res chain seq x y z
N MET A 1 -27.63 -9.21 -18.87
CA MET A 1 -26.80 -8.79 -20.03
C MET A 1 -26.47 -10.02 -20.88
N LYS A 2 -26.57 -9.96 -22.21
CA LYS A 2 -26.19 -11.09 -23.11
C LYS A 2 -24.71 -11.00 -23.50
N VAL A 3 -23.94 -12.10 -23.38
CA VAL A 3 -22.50 -12.13 -23.68
C VAL A 3 -22.23 -11.81 -25.16
N SER A 4 -23.11 -12.22 -26.07
CA SER A 4 -23.02 -11.88 -27.51
C SER A 4 -22.98 -10.37 -27.80
N ARG A 5 -23.43 -9.54 -26.85
CA ARG A 5 -23.46 -8.07 -26.93
C ARG A 5 -22.49 -7.40 -25.96
N LEU A 6 -21.78 -8.17 -25.15
CA LEU A 6 -20.85 -7.63 -24.16
C LEU A 6 -19.53 -7.26 -24.86
N PHE A 7 -19.04 -6.05 -24.59
CA PHE A 7 -17.71 -5.63 -25.05
C PHE A 7 -16.63 -6.24 -24.14
N VAL A 8 -16.43 -7.55 -24.27
CA VAL A 8 -15.40 -8.32 -23.58
C VAL A 8 -14.81 -9.33 -24.56
N ARG A 9 -13.49 -9.47 -24.52
CA ARG A 9 -12.77 -10.51 -25.25
C ARG A 9 -11.80 -11.18 -24.27
N THR A 10 -12.07 -12.44 -23.96
CA THR A 10 -11.16 -13.25 -23.13
C THR A 10 -9.92 -13.64 -23.94
N LEU A 11 -8.78 -13.75 -23.27
CA LEU A 11 -7.51 -14.15 -23.85
C LEU A 11 -7.10 -15.54 -23.32
N ARG A 12 -6.69 -16.42 -24.23
CA ARG A 12 -6.14 -17.74 -23.86
C ARG A 12 -4.71 -17.62 -23.35
N ASP A 13 -3.90 -16.82 -24.06
CA ASP A 13 -2.50 -16.62 -23.73
C ASP A 13 -2.32 -15.42 -22.81
N VAL A 14 -1.40 -15.58 -21.85
CA VAL A 14 -1.04 -14.56 -20.87
C VAL A 14 0.00 -13.63 -21.49
N PRO A 15 -0.13 -12.29 -21.38
CA PRO A 15 0.97 -11.39 -21.70
C PRO A 15 2.20 -11.70 -20.85
N SER A 16 3.39 -11.81 -21.45
CA SER A 16 4.62 -12.24 -20.75
C SER A 16 5.07 -11.32 -19.60
N ASP A 17 4.54 -10.11 -19.55
CA ASP A 17 5.04 -9.02 -18.71
C ASP A 17 4.19 -8.80 -17.44
N THR A 18 3.45 -9.83 -16.99
CA THR A 18 2.60 -9.77 -15.79
C THR A 18 3.20 -10.55 -14.62
N GLU A 19 3.60 -9.85 -13.55
CA GLU A 19 4.13 -10.46 -12.32
C GLU A 19 3.02 -10.90 -11.35
N LEU A 20 1.97 -10.09 -11.18
CA LEU A 20 0.86 -10.37 -10.26
C LEU A 20 -0.26 -11.19 -10.91
N ILE A 21 -0.88 -12.10 -10.14
CA ILE A 21 -2.00 -12.91 -10.63
C ILE A 21 -3.22 -12.03 -10.92
N SER A 22 -3.47 -11.00 -10.10
CA SER A 22 -4.54 -10.02 -10.35
C SER A 22 -4.35 -9.29 -11.68
N HIS A 23 -3.15 -8.83 -11.99
CA HIS A 23 -2.85 -8.17 -13.26
C HIS A 23 -3.08 -9.11 -14.45
N LYS A 24 -2.56 -10.32 -14.37
CA LYS A 24 -2.76 -11.37 -15.38
C LYS A 24 -4.24 -11.63 -15.63
N LEU A 25 -5.02 -11.87 -14.58
CA LEU A 25 -6.44 -12.21 -14.70
C LEU A 25 -7.28 -11.04 -15.19
N LEU A 26 -7.00 -9.80 -14.76
CA LEU A 26 -7.68 -8.60 -15.27
C LEU A 26 -7.51 -8.44 -16.79
N LEU A 27 -6.34 -8.75 -17.33
CA LEU A 27 -6.10 -8.74 -18.77
C LEU A 27 -6.76 -9.93 -19.47
N GLN A 28 -6.59 -11.14 -18.95
CA GLN A 28 -7.16 -12.35 -19.54
C GLN A 28 -8.69 -12.34 -19.58
N ALA A 29 -9.34 -11.84 -18.53
CA ALA A 29 -10.79 -11.72 -18.44
C ALA A 29 -11.35 -10.53 -19.25
N GLY A 30 -10.49 -9.75 -19.93
CA GLY A 30 -10.92 -8.57 -20.69
C GLY A 30 -11.57 -7.51 -19.80
N MET A 31 -11.08 -7.35 -18.56
CA MET A 31 -11.58 -6.38 -17.60
C MET A 31 -10.90 -5.02 -17.73
N VAL A 32 -9.64 -4.99 -18.15
CA VAL A 32 -8.89 -3.75 -18.37
C VAL A 32 -8.16 -3.75 -19.70
N HIS A 33 -7.91 -2.57 -20.23
CA HIS A 33 -7.04 -2.36 -21.39
C HIS A 33 -5.95 -1.35 -21.03
N GLN A 34 -4.68 -1.74 -21.20
CA GLN A 34 -3.56 -0.85 -20.95
C GLN A 34 -3.40 0.16 -22.10
N VAL A 35 -3.59 1.45 -21.81
CA VAL A 35 -3.48 2.54 -22.79
C VAL A 35 -2.02 3.00 -22.91
N SER A 36 -1.32 3.06 -21.78
CA SER A 36 0.12 3.33 -21.72
C SER A 36 0.69 2.74 -20.41
N SER A 37 2.00 2.86 -20.18
CA SER A 37 2.61 2.39 -18.92
C SER A 37 1.90 3.03 -17.71
N GLY A 38 1.34 2.19 -16.83
CA GLY A 38 0.59 2.65 -15.66
C GLY A 38 -0.73 3.37 -15.92
N VAL A 39 -1.33 3.28 -17.12
CA VAL A 39 -2.62 3.92 -17.43
C VAL A 39 -3.54 2.89 -18.07
N TYR A 40 -4.72 2.69 -17.47
CA TYR A 40 -5.67 1.65 -17.87
C TYR A 40 -7.05 2.23 -18.17
N SER A 41 -7.69 1.70 -19.21
CA SER A 41 -9.14 1.83 -19.41
C SER A 41 -9.85 0.68 -18.70
N TYR A 42 -10.86 1.01 -17.88
CA TYR A 42 -11.75 0.01 -17.29
C TYR A 42 -12.82 -0.40 -18.30
N LEU A 43 -12.84 -1.69 -18.65
CA LEU A 43 -13.83 -2.26 -19.56
C LEU A 43 -15.13 -2.60 -18.80
N PRO A 44 -16.24 -2.95 -19.47
CA PRO A 44 -17.56 -3.00 -18.83
C PRO A 44 -17.64 -3.85 -17.56
N LEU A 45 -16.92 -4.98 -17.49
CA LEU A 45 -16.92 -5.83 -16.29
C LEU A 45 -16.18 -5.18 -15.12
N ALA A 46 -14.96 -4.65 -15.35
CA ALA A 46 -14.25 -3.90 -14.30
C ALA A 46 -15.06 -2.69 -13.85
N TRP A 47 -15.62 -1.94 -14.79
CA TRP A 47 -16.37 -0.73 -14.46
C TRP A 47 -17.60 -1.03 -13.58
N ARG A 48 -18.30 -2.15 -13.83
CA ARG A 48 -19.38 -2.61 -12.95
C ARG A 48 -18.88 -2.92 -11.54
N SER A 49 -17.79 -3.67 -11.41
CA SER A 49 -17.19 -3.98 -10.10
C SER A 49 -16.71 -2.73 -9.36
N LEU A 50 -16.02 -1.81 -10.04
CA LEU A 50 -15.54 -0.57 -9.44
C LEU A 50 -16.69 0.27 -8.92
N ARG A 51 -17.80 0.39 -9.65
CA ARG A 51 -18.99 1.10 -9.15
C ARG A 51 -19.61 0.45 -7.90
N LYS A 52 -19.56 -0.88 -7.77
CA LYS A 52 -19.99 -1.57 -6.55
C LYS A 52 -19.05 -1.28 -5.38
N ILE A 53 -17.74 -1.31 -5.63
CA ILE A 53 -16.71 -0.94 -4.64
C ILE A 53 -16.92 0.50 -4.17
N GLU A 54 -17.08 1.45 -5.10
CA GLU A 54 -17.35 2.85 -4.75
C GLU A 54 -18.63 2.99 -3.92
N GLN A 55 -19.67 2.21 -4.22
CA GLN A 55 -20.92 2.24 -3.45
C GLN A 55 -20.71 1.73 -2.02
N ILE A 56 -19.95 0.64 -1.84
CA ILE A 56 -19.57 0.15 -0.50
C ILE A 56 -18.78 1.22 0.25
N ILE A 57 -17.81 1.86 -0.42
CA ILE A 57 -17.03 2.95 0.17
C ILE A 57 -17.96 4.08 0.63
N ARG A 58 -18.86 4.57 -0.24
CA ARG A 58 -19.78 5.65 0.12
C ARG A 58 -20.63 5.30 1.33
N GLU A 59 -21.22 4.11 1.35
CA GLU A 59 -22.05 3.67 2.48
C GLU A 59 -21.28 3.63 3.80
N GLU A 60 -20.06 3.09 3.83
CA GLU A 60 -19.27 3.04 5.06
C GLU A 60 -18.73 4.41 5.49
N MET A 61 -18.38 5.27 4.55
CA MET A 61 -17.94 6.64 4.83
C MET A 61 -19.09 7.50 5.36
N ASP A 62 -20.27 7.40 4.76
CA ASP A 62 -21.49 8.09 5.20
C ASP A 62 -21.93 7.59 6.59
N ASN A 63 -21.86 6.28 6.83
CA ASN A 63 -22.12 5.68 8.16
C ASN A 63 -21.14 6.20 9.23
N ALA A 64 -19.89 6.49 8.84
CA ALA A 64 -18.89 7.09 9.72
C ALA A 64 -19.04 8.61 9.88
N GLY A 65 -20.08 9.21 9.27
CA GLY A 65 -20.37 10.65 9.36
C GLY A 65 -19.53 11.52 8.44
N ALA A 66 -18.80 10.94 7.49
CA ALA A 66 -18.10 11.69 6.45
C ALA A 66 -19.07 12.13 5.35
N GLN A 67 -18.77 13.25 4.69
CA GLN A 67 -19.63 13.83 3.66
C GLN A 67 -18.92 13.87 2.30
N GLU A 68 -19.56 13.32 1.26
CA GLU A 68 -18.98 13.28 -0.08
C GLU A 68 -18.99 14.69 -0.72
N VAL A 69 -17.85 15.12 -1.24
CA VAL A 69 -17.68 16.34 -2.02
C VAL A 69 -17.07 16.03 -3.39
N LYS A 70 -17.07 17.00 -4.31
CA LYS A 70 -16.34 16.89 -5.58
C LYS A 70 -15.38 18.05 -5.74
N LEU A 71 -14.10 17.77 -5.58
CA LEU A 71 -13.05 18.78 -5.75
C LEU A 71 -12.70 19.01 -7.23
N GLY A 72 -12.12 20.18 -7.49
CA GLY A 72 -11.55 20.51 -8.80
C GLY A 72 -10.27 19.70 -9.05
N LEU A 73 -10.21 19.03 -10.20
CA LEU A 73 -9.03 18.25 -10.59
C LEU A 73 -7.88 19.12 -11.09
N LEU A 74 -8.19 20.27 -11.70
CA LEU A 74 -7.18 21.17 -12.24
C LEU A 74 -6.85 22.23 -11.19
N GLN A 75 -5.68 22.09 -10.56
CA GLN A 75 -5.32 22.91 -9.41
C GLN A 75 -4.27 23.97 -9.74
N PRO A 76 -4.37 25.19 -9.15
CA PRO A 76 -3.30 26.18 -9.22
C PRO A 76 -2.03 25.64 -8.56
N ARG A 77 -0.85 25.80 -9.18
CA ARG A 77 0.42 25.38 -8.55
C ARG A 77 0.69 26.16 -7.26
N GLU A 78 0.12 27.35 -7.14
CA GLU A 78 0.32 28.26 -6.01
C GLU A 78 -0.09 27.64 -4.65
N ILE A 79 -1.16 26.82 -4.59
CA ILE A 79 -1.56 26.19 -3.33
C ILE A 79 -0.55 25.12 -2.86
N TRP A 80 0.08 24.42 -3.80
CA TRP A 80 1.15 23.45 -3.54
C TRP A 80 2.48 24.12 -3.14
N GLN A 81 2.70 25.34 -3.62
CA GLN A 81 3.83 26.16 -3.17
C GLN A 81 3.63 26.67 -1.75
N LYS A 82 2.39 27.05 -1.38
CA LYS A 82 2.08 27.46 0.01
C LYS A 82 2.35 26.34 1.02
N SER A 83 2.00 25.10 0.70
CA SER A 83 2.29 23.94 1.57
C SER A 83 3.76 23.50 1.53
N GLY A 84 4.55 24.00 0.57
CA GLY A 84 5.92 23.56 0.30
C GLY A 84 6.03 22.23 -0.46
N ARG A 85 4.90 21.54 -0.72
CA ARG A 85 4.91 20.20 -1.33
C ARG A 85 5.16 20.21 -2.83
N ASP A 86 5.02 21.36 -3.51
CA ASP A 86 5.44 21.49 -4.91
C ASP A 86 6.91 21.09 -5.11
N GLU A 87 7.81 21.45 -4.20
CA GLU A 87 9.22 21.07 -4.31
C GLU A 87 9.47 19.64 -3.79
N ILE A 88 8.84 19.27 -2.67
CA ILE A 88 9.03 17.97 -2.00
C ILE A 88 8.61 16.79 -2.89
N TYR A 89 7.48 16.90 -3.61
CA TYR A 89 7.04 15.85 -4.54
C TYR A 89 7.95 15.71 -5.77
N GLY A 90 8.71 16.75 -6.11
CA GLY A 90 9.66 16.70 -7.22
C GLY A 90 9.04 16.20 -8.54
N PRO A 91 9.64 15.20 -9.21
CA PRO A 91 9.20 14.73 -10.53
C PRO A 91 7.89 13.94 -10.51
N ASP A 92 7.46 13.42 -9.36
CA ASP A 92 6.26 12.57 -9.27
C ASP A 92 4.96 13.38 -9.44
N MET A 93 5.03 14.71 -9.31
CA MET A 93 3.91 15.62 -9.54
C MET A 93 3.87 16.08 -11.01
N ILE A 94 2.76 15.77 -11.68
CA ILE A 94 2.51 16.25 -13.04
C ILE A 94 2.15 17.74 -12.99
N ARG A 95 3.02 18.55 -13.61
CA ARG A 95 2.83 20.00 -13.78
C ARG A 95 2.53 20.31 -15.23
N LEU A 96 1.61 21.24 -15.45
CA LEU A 96 1.22 21.70 -16.78
C LEU A 96 1.09 23.23 -16.82
N GLN A 97 1.03 23.76 -18.04
CA GLN A 97 0.81 25.18 -18.28
C GLN A 97 -0.37 25.38 -19.23
N ASP A 98 -1.29 26.27 -18.87
CA ASP A 98 -2.43 26.56 -19.75
C ASP A 98 -2.06 27.53 -20.88
N ARG A 99 -2.99 27.76 -21.80
CA ARG A 99 -2.82 28.70 -22.94
C ARG A 99 -2.56 30.15 -22.55
N ARG A 100 -2.79 30.52 -21.28
CA ARG A 100 -2.55 31.86 -20.73
C ARG A 100 -1.26 31.92 -19.90
N GLY A 101 -0.49 30.84 -19.85
CA GLY A 101 0.76 30.76 -19.11
C GLY A 101 0.61 30.42 -17.62
N ARG A 102 -0.60 30.10 -17.14
CA ARG A 102 -0.82 29.76 -15.73
C ARG A 102 -0.25 28.37 -15.43
N HIS A 103 0.46 28.24 -14.31
CA HIS A 103 1.03 26.99 -13.85
C HIS A 103 -0.02 26.20 -13.06
N LEU A 104 -0.24 24.96 -13.48
CA LEU A 104 -1.29 24.11 -12.94
C LEU A 104 -0.69 22.73 -12.59
N VAL A 105 -1.38 22.02 -11.73
CA VAL A 105 -1.01 20.68 -11.25
C VAL A 105 -2.17 19.73 -11.52
N LEU A 106 -1.85 18.51 -11.96
CA LEU A 106 -2.76 17.38 -11.81
C LEU A 106 -2.45 16.70 -10.46
N PRO A 107 -3.38 16.71 -9.51
CA PRO A 107 -3.09 16.40 -8.12
C PRO A 107 -2.80 14.91 -7.91
N PRO A 108 -1.70 14.55 -7.22
CA PRO A 108 -1.48 13.20 -6.70
C PRO A 108 -2.34 12.88 -5.46
N THR A 109 -2.87 13.92 -4.81
CA THR A 109 -3.70 13.93 -3.59
C THR A 109 -4.27 15.36 -3.41
N ASN A 110 -5.13 15.61 -2.41
CA ASN A 110 -5.90 16.85 -2.26
C ASN A 110 -5.80 17.54 -0.89
N GLU A 111 -4.76 17.31 -0.07
CA GLU A 111 -4.64 18.00 1.23
C GLU A 111 -4.76 19.54 1.05
N GLU A 112 -4.01 20.12 0.10
CA GLU A 112 -3.96 21.57 -0.13
C GLU A 112 -5.32 22.15 -0.54
N LEU A 113 -5.96 21.54 -1.55
CA LEU A 113 -7.23 22.04 -2.05
C LEU A 113 -8.33 21.88 -1.00
N MET A 114 -8.32 20.79 -0.24
CA MET A 114 -9.28 20.59 0.85
C MET A 114 -9.07 21.62 1.96
N THR A 115 -7.83 21.86 2.39
CA THR A 115 -7.50 22.90 3.38
C THR A 115 -7.93 24.29 2.91
N GLU A 116 -7.64 24.68 1.67
CA GLU A 116 -8.02 26.00 1.13
C GLU A 116 -9.57 26.15 1.05
N THR A 117 -10.27 25.07 0.70
CA THR A 117 -11.74 25.06 0.69
C THR A 117 -12.31 25.24 2.08
N VAL A 118 -11.80 24.47 3.04
CA VAL A 118 -12.25 24.48 4.44
C VAL A 118 -11.92 25.80 5.14
N LYS A 119 -10.76 26.40 4.86
CA LYS A 119 -10.38 27.74 5.33
C LYS A 119 -11.44 28.80 4.99
N SER A 120 -12.09 28.68 3.83
CA SER A 120 -13.12 29.62 3.39
C SER A 120 -14.46 29.44 4.12
N PHE A 121 -14.64 28.31 4.82
CA PHE A 121 -15.88 27.96 5.50
C PHE A 121 -15.80 28.13 7.02
N ILE A 122 -14.70 27.72 7.65
CA ILE A 122 -14.60 27.72 9.11
C ILE A 122 -14.49 29.15 9.65
N GLN A 123 -15.37 29.51 10.57
CA GLN A 123 -15.37 30.82 11.25
C GLN A 123 -15.25 30.69 12.77
N SER A 124 -15.52 29.52 13.34
CA SER A 124 -15.48 29.28 14.79
C SER A 124 -15.20 27.82 15.11
N TYR A 125 -14.73 27.55 16.33
CA TYR A 125 -14.64 26.20 16.89
C TYR A 125 -15.97 25.40 16.81
N ARG A 126 -17.12 26.09 16.73
CA ARG A 126 -18.44 25.46 16.60
C ARG A 126 -18.71 24.83 15.24
N ASP A 127 -17.90 25.17 14.23
CA ASP A 127 -17.98 24.56 12.91
C ASP A 127 -17.25 23.20 12.86
N LEU A 128 -16.57 22.80 13.95
CA LEU A 128 -15.76 21.59 14.07
C LEU A 128 -16.34 20.62 15.13
N PRO A 129 -16.12 19.29 15.01
CA PRO A 129 -15.40 18.61 13.93
C PRO A 129 -16.31 18.22 12.75
N PHE A 130 -15.71 17.96 11.59
CA PHE A 130 -16.37 17.29 10.47
C PHE A 130 -15.35 16.54 9.60
N ASN A 131 -15.87 15.67 8.72
CA ASN A 131 -15.05 14.88 7.81
C ASN A 131 -15.62 14.96 6.39
N LEU A 132 -14.76 15.24 5.41
CA LEU A 132 -15.11 15.33 4.00
C LEU A 132 -14.35 14.27 3.21
N TYR A 133 -14.99 13.62 2.25
CA TYR A 133 -14.32 12.68 1.35
C TYR A 133 -14.74 12.90 -0.09
N HIS A 134 -13.96 12.35 -1.02
CA HIS A 134 -14.37 12.28 -2.43
C HIS A 134 -13.81 11.03 -3.09
N ILE A 135 -14.46 10.60 -4.17
CA ILE A 135 -13.92 9.59 -5.07
C ILE A 135 -13.53 10.29 -6.38
N GLN A 136 -12.23 10.35 -6.67
CA GLN A 136 -11.70 11.11 -7.80
C GLN A 136 -10.40 10.51 -8.34
N THR A 137 -10.22 10.61 -9.65
CA THR A 137 -8.98 10.29 -10.35
C THR A 137 -7.81 11.13 -9.87
N LYS A 138 -6.66 10.48 -9.70
CA LYS A 138 -5.38 11.02 -9.25
C LYS A 138 -4.30 10.77 -10.28
N PHE A 139 -3.26 11.60 -10.21
CA PHE A 139 -2.12 11.52 -11.11
C PHE A 139 -0.82 11.50 -10.32
N ARG A 140 -0.05 10.42 -10.45
CA ARG A 140 1.32 10.30 -9.92
C ARG A 140 2.21 9.87 -11.07
N ASP A 141 3.26 10.62 -11.40
CA ASP A 141 4.17 10.22 -12.49
C ASP A 141 5.15 9.14 -11.99
N GLU A 142 4.58 8.00 -11.59
CA GLU A 142 5.30 6.85 -11.04
C GLU A 142 6.37 6.39 -12.06
N PRO A 143 7.66 6.44 -11.70
CA PRO A 143 8.75 6.14 -12.62
C PRO A 143 8.72 4.68 -13.11
N ARG A 144 8.19 3.76 -12.30
CA ARG A 144 8.11 2.34 -12.67
C ARG A 144 6.74 1.76 -12.29
N PRO A 145 5.68 2.00 -13.08
CA PRO A 145 4.35 1.43 -12.86
C PRO A 145 4.36 -0.09 -13.08
N ARG A 146 3.77 -0.86 -12.15
CA ARG A 146 3.80 -2.34 -12.16
C ARG A 146 2.55 -2.94 -11.51
N GLY A 147 2.37 -4.25 -11.68
CA GLY A 147 1.32 -4.97 -10.97
C GLY A 147 -0.10 -4.61 -11.40
N GLY A 148 -0.33 -4.22 -12.66
CA GLY A 148 -1.67 -3.90 -13.14
C GLY A 148 -2.23 -2.66 -12.47
N LEU A 149 -3.33 -2.81 -11.73
CA LEU A 149 -4.00 -1.71 -11.01
C LEU A 149 -3.40 -1.43 -9.61
N ILE A 150 -2.36 -2.16 -9.19
CA ILE A 150 -1.73 -1.95 -7.88
C ILE A 150 -0.88 -0.68 -7.86
N ARG A 151 -0.02 -0.48 -8.87
CA ARG A 151 0.91 0.66 -8.94
C ARG A 151 0.87 1.30 -10.32
N VAL A 152 0.19 2.43 -10.40
CA VAL A 152 -0.23 3.09 -11.66
C VAL A 152 0.00 4.60 -11.59
N ARG A 153 -0.06 5.25 -12.75
CA ARG A 153 0.09 6.70 -12.89
C ARG A 153 -1.22 7.47 -12.84
N GLU A 154 -2.29 6.84 -13.33
CA GLU A 154 -3.66 7.37 -13.29
C GLU A 154 -4.55 6.35 -12.58
N PHE A 155 -5.25 6.78 -11.54
CA PHE A 155 -6.11 5.89 -10.74
C PHE A 155 -7.18 6.65 -9.96
N ASP A 156 -8.29 5.96 -9.66
CA ASP A 156 -9.31 6.50 -8.76
C ASP A 156 -8.97 6.16 -7.32
N MET A 157 -9.05 7.18 -6.48
CA MET A 157 -8.83 7.10 -5.05
C MET A 157 -10.04 7.69 -4.34
N MET A 158 -10.47 7.02 -3.27
CA MET A 158 -11.23 7.68 -2.22
C MET A 158 -10.23 8.33 -1.27
N ASP A 159 -10.33 9.64 -1.12
CA ASP A 159 -9.53 10.38 -0.15
C ASP A 159 -10.45 11.20 0.74
N ALA A 160 -10.27 11.03 2.05
CA ALA A 160 -11.02 11.70 3.10
C ALA A 160 -10.12 12.55 3.99
N TYR A 161 -10.69 13.58 4.59
CA TYR A 161 -9.99 14.57 5.39
C TYR A 161 -10.87 14.98 6.57
N SER A 162 -10.39 14.72 7.79
CA SER A 162 -11.06 15.19 9.01
C SER A 162 -10.47 16.53 9.44
N PHE A 163 -11.33 17.36 9.99
CA PHE A 163 -11.01 18.68 10.51
C PHE A 163 -11.52 18.75 11.94
N ASP A 164 -10.58 18.91 12.87
CA ASP A 164 -10.79 18.74 14.30
C ASP A 164 -10.25 19.96 15.06
N MET A 165 -10.81 20.23 16.25
CA MET A 165 -10.38 21.36 17.07
C MET A 165 -9.02 21.13 17.73
N ASN A 166 -8.70 19.88 18.06
CA ASN A 166 -7.55 19.48 18.86
C ASN A 166 -7.16 18.03 18.53
N LYS A 167 -6.10 17.56 19.20
CA LYS A 167 -5.56 16.21 18.97
C LYS A 167 -6.55 15.13 19.40
N GLU A 168 -7.30 15.34 20.47
CA GLU A 168 -8.29 14.38 20.96
C GLU A 168 -9.43 14.18 19.95
N GLY A 169 -9.88 15.27 19.31
CA GLY A 169 -10.84 15.21 18.19
C GLY A 169 -10.29 14.42 17.00
N LEU A 170 -9.03 14.68 16.63
CA LEU A 170 -8.36 13.93 15.58
C LEU A 170 -8.25 12.44 15.91
N ASP A 171 -7.94 12.07 17.14
CA ASP A 171 -7.86 10.67 17.57
C ASP A 171 -9.22 9.96 17.38
N LEU A 172 -10.33 10.62 17.73
CA LEU A 172 -11.69 10.12 17.49
C LEU A 172 -12.00 9.96 16.00
N SER A 173 -11.72 10.99 15.19
CA SER A 173 -11.92 10.97 13.74
C SER A 173 -11.09 9.86 13.07
N TYR A 174 -9.86 9.67 13.53
CA TYR A 174 -8.94 8.64 13.05
C TYR A 174 -9.45 7.22 13.34
N ASP A 175 -9.95 6.97 14.55
CA ASP A 175 -10.52 5.66 14.91
C ASP A 175 -11.82 5.36 14.15
N LEU A 176 -12.66 6.36 13.89
CA LEU A 176 -13.84 6.21 13.03
C LEU A 176 -13.44 5.78 11.61
N MET A 177 -12.40 6.40 11.04
CA MET A 177 -11.92 6.05 9.70
C MET A 177 -11.28 4.67 9.64
N ILE A 178 -10.53 4.27 10.67
CA ILE A 178 -10.02 2.89 10.76
C ILE A 178 -11.17 1.88 10.72
N ASN A 179 -12.23 2.10 11.50
CA ASN A 179 -13.38 1.19 11.53
C ASN A 179 -14.13 1.17 10.18
N ALA A 180 -14.30 2.33 9.53
CA ALA A 180 -14.88 2.41 8.20
C ALA A 180 -14.06 1.59 7.19
N TYR A 181 -12.72 1.69 7.24
CA TYR A 181 -11.83 0.97 6.34
C TYR A 181 -11.91 -0.55 6.56
N ILE A 182 -11.91 -0.99 7.83
CA ILE A 182 -12.11 -2.41 8.18
C ILE A 182 -13.42 -2.93 7.56
N ASN A 183 -14.52 -2.18 7.68
CA ASN A 183 -15.80 -2.58 7.11
C ASN A 183 -15.77 -2.60 5.57
N ILE A 184 -15.17 -1.59 4.93
CA ILE A 184 -15.02 -1.51 3.47
C ILE A 184 -14.30 -2.75 2.96
N PHE A 185 -13.11 -3.06 3.49
CA PHE A 185 -12.32 -4.21 3.04
C PHE A 185 -13.07 -5.52 3.30
N LYS A 186 -13.64 -5.70 4.50
CA LYS A 186 -14.45 -6.88 4.82
C LYS A 186 -15.63 -7.07 3.85
N ARG A 187 -16.38 -6.00 3.54
CA ARG A 187 -17.50 -6.05 2.59
C ARG A 187 -17.05 -6.30 1.16
N CYS A 188 -15.85 -5.87 0.79
CA CYS A 188 -15.23 -6.20 -0.49
C CYS A 188 -14.64 -7.61 -0.51
N GLY A 189 -14.71 -8.36 0.60
CA GLY A 189 -14.16 -9.70 0.73
C GLY A 189 -12.64 -9.74 0.88
N ILE A 190 -12.00 -8.65 1.30
CA ILE A 190 -10.54 -8.55 1.42
C ILE A 190 -10.14 -8.68 2.89
N GLU A 191 -9.15 -9.54 3.15
CA GLU A 191 -8.52 -9.65 4.45
C GLU A 191 -7.26 -8.78 4.51
N THR A 192 -7.19 -7.90 5.51
CA THR A 192 -6.06 -6.97 5.69
C THR A 192 -5.46 -7.07 7.08
N VAL A 193 -4.16 -6.78 7.17
CA VAL A 193 -3.47 -6.50 8.43
C VAL A 193 -3.27 -4.99 8.54
N ILE A 194 -3.57 -4.42 9.69
CA ILE A 194 -3.30 -3.01 9.98
C ILE A 194 -1.91 -2.91 10.60
N VAL A 195 -1.05 -2.09 10.01
CA VAL A 195 0.36 -1.98 10.42
C VAL A 195 0.72 -0.52 10.68
N GLU A 196 1.61 -0.27 11.63
CA GLU A 196 2.22 1.05 11.82
C GLU A 196 3.14 1.39 10.65
N ALA A 197 3.09 2.62 10.17
CA ALA A 197 3.80 3.03 8.95
C ALA A 197 4.47 4.40 9.07
N ASP A 198 5.39 4.66 8.15
CA ASP A 198 6.00 5.98 8.01
C ASP A 198 5.04 6.97 7.35
N SER A 199 5.03 8.22 7.81
CA SER A 199 4.14 9.25 7.25
C SER A 199 4.67 9.84 5.93
N GLY A 200 5.92 9.57 5.57
CA GLY A 200 6.55 9.98 4.32
C GLY A 200 6.42 11.49 4.02
N ALA A 201 6.24 11.80 2.73
CA ALA A 201 6.10 13.17 2.23
C ALA A 201 4.71 13.80 2.48
N ILE A 202 3.74 13.01 2.93
CA ILE A 202 2.41 13.51 3.36
C ILE A 202 2.56 14.25 4.69
N GLY A 203 3.51 13.82 5.53
CA GLY A 203 3.78 14.41 6.83
C GLY A 203 2.79 13.95 7.91
N GLY A 204 3.04 14.33 9.17
CA GLY A 204 2.34 13.80 10.34
C GLY A 204 3.19 12.82 11.16
N LYS A 205 2.69 12.44 12.35
CA LYS A 205 3.44 11.61 13.32
C LYS A 205 2.97 10.16 13.42
N ASP A 206 1.66 9.95 13.33
CA ASP A 206 1.05 8.63 13.46
C ASP A 206 0.37 8.28 12.13
N SER A 207 0.75 7.14 11.54
CA SER A 207 0.09 6.62 10.36
C SER A 207 -0.07 5.10 10.45
N LYS A 208 -1.12 4.57 9.81
CA LYS A 208 -1.34 3.14 9.68
C LYS A 208 -1.68 2.77 8.25
N GLU A 209 -1.07 1.71 7.78
CA GLU A 209 -1.36 1.10 6.48
C GLU A 209 -2.27 -0.12 6.66
N PHE A 210 -3.15 -0.33 5.69
CA PHE A 210 -3.94 -1.53 5.53
C PHE A 210 -3.27 -2.40 4.47
N ILE A 211 -2.70 -3.51 4.90
CA ILE A 211 -1.89 -4.37 4.06
C ILE A 211 -2.64 -5.65 3.70
N LEU A 212 -2.69 -5.94 2.41
CA LEU A 212 -3.05 -7.25 1.89
C LEU A 212 -1.80 -8.13 1.87
N LEU A 213 -1.77 -9.18 2.69
CA LEU A 213 -0.65 -10.12 2.70
C LEU A 213 -0.60 -10.90 1.38
N SER A 214 0.52 -10.81 0.67
CA SER A 214 0.78 -11.50 -0.59
C SER A 214 2.28 -11.62 -0.79
N ASP A 215 2.75 -12.80 -1.17
CA ASP A 215 4.18 -13.07 -1.45
C ASP A 215 4.73 -12.16 -2.56
N SER A 216 3.86 -11.70 -3.46
CA SER A 216 4.19 -10.79 -4.56
C SER A 216 4.17 -9.31 -4.17
N GLY A 217 3.88 -8.99 -2.89
CA GLY A 217 3.84 -7.63 -2.38
C GLY A 217 5.20 -6.93 -2.37
N GLU A 218 5.19 -5.59 -2.47
CA GLU A 218 6.39 -4.75 -2.47
C GLU A 218 6.85 -4.38 -1.05
N ASP A 219 5.93 -4.36 -0.08
CA ASP A 219 6.21 -3.97 1.29
C ASP A 219 6.65 -5.17 2.13
N THR A 220 7.64 -4.95 3.00
CA THR A 220 7.99 -5.91 4.04
C THR A 220 7.23 -5.56 5.30
N ILE A 221 6.40 -6.47 5.79
CA ILE A 221 5.65 -6.29 7.03
C ILE A 221 6.27 -7.12 8.13
N VAL A 222 6.54 -6.48 9.26
CA VAL A 222 7.10 -7.09 10.46
C VAL A 222 5.98 -7.29 11.46
N MET A 223 5.73 -8.54 11.88
CA MET A 223 4.62 -8.89 12.78
C MET A 223 5.10 -9.76 13.93
N CYS A 224 4.53 -9.58 15.11
CA CYS A 224 4.80 -10.45 16.27
C CYS A 224 3.92 -11.71 16.23
N ASP A 225 4.48 -12.85 16.63
CA ASP A 225 3.76 -14.12 16.80
C ASP A 225 2.92 -14.22 18.09
N HIS A 226 3.14 -13.34 19.07
CA HIS A 226 2.46 -13.39 20.39
C HIS A 226 1.51 -12.22 20.69
N CYS A 227 1.69 -11.05 20.07
CA CYS A 227 0.85 -9.87 20.31
C CYS A 227 0.46 -9.19 19.01
N SER A 228 -0.38 -8.15 19.07
CA SER A 228 -0.89 -7.43 17.89
C SER A 228 0.10 -6.45 17.26
N TYR A 229 1.39 -6.52 17.60
CA TYR A 229 2.39 -5.64 17.01
C TYR A 229 2.58 -5.99 15.54
N ALA A 230 2.36 -5.01 14.66
CA ALA A 230 2.63 -5.09 13.24
C ALA A 230 3.06 -3.72 12.71
N ALA A 231 4.11 -3.68 11.92
CA ALA A 231 4.63 -2.45 11.34
C ALA A 231 5.21 -2.71 9.94
N ASN A 232 5.15 -1.70 9.08
CA ASN A 232 5.95 -1.68 7.86
C ASN A 232 7.44 -1.73 8.24
N GLY A 233 8.25 -2.48 7.50
CA GLY A 233 9.69 -2.63 7.72
C GLY A 233 10.41 -1.28 7.84
N GLU A 234 9.94 -0.29 7.08
CA GLU A 234 10.45 1.09 7.11
C GLU A 234 10.25 1.79 8.46
N LYS A 235 9.24 1.38 9.25
CA LYS A 235 8.90 1.94 10.56
C LYS A 235 9.18 0.99 11.74
N SER A 236 9.27 -0.31 11.47
CA SER A 236 9.33 -1.38 12.48
C SER A 236 10.41 -1.20 13.54
N GLU A 237 10.10 -1.52 14.78
CA GLU A 237 10.98 -1.46 15.94
C GLU A 237 11.18 -2.87 16.51
N PHE A 238 12.30 -3.08 17.18
CA PHE A 238 12.64 -4.37 17.77
C PHE A 238 13.55 -4.22 19.00
N THR A 239 13.50 -5.23 19.86
CA THR A 239 14.39 -5.32 21.02
C THR A 239 15.72 -5.93 20.58
N ARG A 240 16.79 -5.11 20.64
CA ARG A 240 18.17 -5.54 20.35
C ARG A 240 18.70 -6.45 21.47
N ALA A 241 19.46 -7.47 21.11
CA ALA A 241 20.13 -8.30 22.10
C ALA A 241 21.29 -7.52 22.76
N PRO A 242 21.37 -7.45 24.10
CA PRO A 242 22.50 -6.84 24.77
C PRO A 242 23.74 -7.71 24.60
N ILE A 243 24.90 -7.07 24.48
CA ILE A 243 26.20 -7.76 24.50
C ILE A 243 26.75 -7.68 25.93
N PRO A 244 27.44 -8.72 26.42
CA PRO A 244 28.19 -8.61 27.67
C PRO A 244 29.13 -7.41 27.63
N VAL A 245 28.96 -6.50 28.60
CA VAL A 245 29.84 -5.35 28.79
C VAL A 245 31.11 -5.84 29.45
N GLU A 246 32.24 -5.54 28.83
CA GLU A 246 33.56 -5.90 29.30
C GLU A 246 34.29 -4.67 29.87
N PRO A 247 35.38 -4.83 30.64
CA PRO A 247 36.23 -3.70 30.99
C PRO A 247 36.72 -2.98 29.72
N PRO A 248 36.57 -1.64 29.61
CA PRO A 248 37.03 -0.90 28.43
C PRO A 248 38.54 -1.10 28.20
N THR A 249 38.90 -1.45 26.97
CA THR A 249 40.29 -1.63 26.53
C THR A 249 40.79 -0.41 25.77
N SER A 250 42.11 -0.25 25.67
CA SER A 250 42.70 0.79 24.85
C SER A 250 42.60 0.44 23.37
N GLN A 251 42.44 1.48 22.54
CA GLN A 251 42.40 1.34 21.10
C GLN A 251 43.71 0.77 20.56
N LYS A 252 43.62 -0.20 19.64
CA LYS A 252 44.79 -0.79 18.95
C LYS A 252 44.49 -1.05 17.48
N GLU A 253 45.46 -0.76 16.62
CA GLU A 253 45.40 -1.15 15.20
C GLU A 253 45.55 -2.68 15.06
N VAL A 254 44.73 -3.26 14.21
CA VAL A 254 44.72 -4.68 13.85
C VAL A 254 44.92 -4.82 12.34
N PRO A 255 46.01 -5.45 11.87
CA PRO A 255 46.22 -5.71 10.45
C PRO A 255 45.16 -6.65 9.89
N THR A 256 44.49 -6.21 8.83
CA THR A 256 43.35 -6.87 8.17
C THR A 256 43.47 -6.73 6.64
N PRO A 257 44.58 -7.21 6.03
CA PRO A 257 44.84 -7.02 4.61
C PRO A 257 43.78 -7.74 3.74
N GLY A 258 43.16 -7.01 2.82
CA GLY A 258 42.17 -7.56 1.89
C GLY A 258 40.78 -7.81 2.49
N VAL A 259 40.58 -7.55 3.79
CA VAL A 259 39.27 -7.64 4.48
C VAL A 259 38.48 -6.36 4.23
N LYS A 260 37.27 -6.48 3.66
CA LYS A 260 36.43 -5.34 3.28
C LYS A 260 34.98 -5.41 3.79
N THR A 261 34.52 -6.57 4.23
CA THR A 261 33.16 -6.77 4.75
C THR A 261 33.17 -7.20 6.21
N ILE A 262 32.05 -6.98 6.91
CA ILE A 262 31.88 -7.45 8.30
C ILE A 262 32.05 -8.97 8.37
N THR A 263 31.44 -9.72 7.45
CA THR A 263 31.59 -11.18 7.39
C THR A 263 33.06 -11.61 7.32
N GLN A 264 33.85 -10.98 6.43
CA GLN A 264 35.28 -11.28 6.32
C GLN A 264 36.05 -10.90 7.58
N LEU A 265 35.69 -9.80 8.24
CA LEU A 265 36.33 -9.36 9.48
C LEU A 265 36.06 -10.33 10.64
N CYS A 266 34.80 -10.77 10.76
CA CYS A 266 34.36 -11.75 11.74
C CYS A 266 35.08 -13.09 11.57
N GLU A 267 35.16 -13.59 10.34
CA GLU A 267 35.90 -14.82 10.01
C GLU A 267 37.40 -14.66 10.32
N TYR A 268 38.00 -13.54 9.92
CA TYR A 268 39.44 -13.31 10.08
C TYR A 268 39.86 -13.17 11.55
N LEU A 269 39.03 -12.53 12.39
CA LEU A 269 39.34 -12.28 13.81
C LEU A 269 38.63 -13.23 14.78
N SER A 270 37.80 -14.16 14.28
CA SER A 270 37.02 -15.09 15.10
C SER A 270 36.13 -14.38 16.13
N VAL A 271 35.45 -13.32 15.69
CA VAL A 271 34.53 -12.51 16.49
C VAL A 271 33.13 -12.55 15.91
N GLY A 272 32.12 -12.36 16.75
CA GLY A 272 30.74 -12.20 16.29
C GLY A 272 30.51 -10.81 15.65
N PRO A 273 29.61 -10.69 14.66
CA PRO A 273 29.29 -9.42 14.01
C PRO A 273 28.76 -8.36 14.99
N GLU A 274 28.15 -8.77 16.10
CA GLU A 274 27.70 -7.89 17.18
C GLU A 274 28.84 -7.13 17.86
N LYS A 275 30.08 -7.64 17.81
CA LYS A 275 31.28 -6.97 18.34
C LYS A 275 31.94 -6.02 17.34
N THR A 276 31.29 -5.75 16.21
CA THR A 276 31.81 -4.84 15.17
C THR A 276 30.89 -3.62 14.99
N LEU A 277 31.45 -2.52 14.50
CA LEU A 277 30.72 -1.34 14.06
C LEU A 277 30.88 -1.17 12.54
N LYS A 278 29.74 -1.06 11.85
CA LYS A 278 29.64 -0.69 10.45
C LYS A 278 29.48 0.82 10.34
N SER A 279 30.15 1.41 9.35
CA SER A 279 29.94 2.81 8.96
C SER A 279 29.54 2.87 7.49
N VAL A 280 28.38 3.43 7.22
CA VAL A 280 27.83 3.62 5.86
C VAL A 280 27.70 5.10 5.59
N PHE A 281 28.08 5.52 4.39
CA PHE A 281 28.13 6.92 4.02
C PHE A 281 27.00 7.25 3.08
N TYR A 282 26.20 8.22 3.50
CA TYR A 282 25.08 8.75 2.74
C TYR A 282 25.37 10.19 2.35
N LYS A 283 24.70 10.65 1.30
CA LYS A 283 24.64 12.05 0.91
C LYS A 283 23.21 12.52 1.03
N SER A 284 23.02 13.59 1.80
CA SER A 284 21.79 14.37 1.83
C SER A 284 22.12 15.78 1.37
N ASP A 285 21.46 16.23 0.31
CA ASP A 285 21.74 17.50 -0.36
C ASP A 285 23.23 17.72 -0.69
N ARG A 286 23.92 18.56 0.08
CA ARG A 286 25.35 18.88 -0.06
C ARG A 286 26.21 18.30 1.06
N GLU A 287 25.62 17.61 2.03
CA GLU A 287 26.28 17.10 3.22
C GLU A 287 26.48 15.58 3.14
N ILE A 288 27.61 15.09 3.68
CA ILE A 288 27.89 13.66 3.83
C ILE A 288 27.55 13.25 5.25
N ILE A 289 26.74 12.22 5.38
CA ILE A 289 26.29 11.64 6.64
C ILE A 289 27.00 10.30 6.83
N THR A 290 27.63 10.13 7.98
CA THR A 290 28.23 8.87 8.42
C THR A 290 27.27 8.17 9.37
N ALA A 291 26.55 7.18 8.86
CA ALA A 291 25.65 6.36 9.65
C ALA A 291 26.42 5.19 10.29
N VAL A 292 26.37 5.07 11.61
CA VAL A 292 27.15 4.11 12.39
C VAL A 292 26.21 3.17 13.12
N ILE A 293 26.41 1.87 12.96
CA ILE A 293 25.54 0.84 13.54
C ILE A 293 26.35 -0.40 13.88
N ARG A 294 25.85 -1.24 14.79
CA ARG A 294 26.43 -2.56 15.05
C ARG A 294 26.45 -3.43 13.78
N GLY A 295 27.50 -4.22 13.58
CA GLY A 295 27.74 -4.89 12.29
C GLY A 295 26.86 -6.09 11.97
N ASP A 296 26.08 -6.58 12.93
CA ASP A 296 25.01 -7.57 12.75
C ASP A 296 23.65 -6.94 12.36
N LEU A 297 23.60 -5.61 12.19
CA LEU A 297 22.39 -4.89 11.84
C LEU A 297 22.55 -4.15 10.50
N GLU A 298 21.41 -4.00 9.82
CA GLU A 298 21.30 -3.21 8.59
C GLU A 298 20.67 -1.85 8.84
N ILE A 299 21.03 -0.87 8.01
CA ILE A 299 20.51 0.49 8.12
C ILE A 299 19.14 0.55 7.47
N ASN A 300 18.18 1.08 8.20
CA ASN A 300 16.91 1.51 7.66
C ASN A 300 17.05 2.95 7.14
N GLU A 301 17.06 3.11 5.82
CA GLU A 301 17.25 4.41 5.16
C GLU A 301 16.11 5.39 5.43
N VAL A 302 14.89 4.91 5.68
CA VAL A 302 13.73 5.75 6.01
C VAL A 302 13.90 6.34 7.41
N LYS A 303 14.25 5.52 8.41
CA LYS A 303 14.56 6.02 9.75
C LYS A 303 15.75 6.99 9.74
N LEU A 304 16.80 6.67 8.99
CA LEU A 304 17.96 7.56 8.84
C LEU A 304 17.55 8.90 8.21
N LYS A 305 16.77 8.89 7.14
CA LYS A 305 16.23 10.09 6.49
C LYS A 305 15.35 10.91 7.44
N ASN A 306 14.51 10.26 8.23
CA ASN A 306 13.67 10.94 9.21
C ASN A 306 14.48 11.58 10.33
N SER A 307 15.57 10.94 10.78
CA SER A 307 16.44 11.47 11.82
C SER A 307 17.12 12.80 11.44
N ILE A 308 17.29 13.06 10.14
CA ILE A 308 17.88 14.31 9.62
C ILE A 308 16.86 15.34 9.17
N GLY A 309 15.56 15.10 9.42
CA GLY A 309 14.48 16.01 9.04
C GLY A 309 13.98 15.84 7.60
N GLY A 310 14.28 14.72 6.93
CA GLY A 310 13.78 14.39 5.59
C GLY A 310 14.76 14.69 4.45
N GLY A 311 14.22 14.90 3.25
CA GLY A 311 15.01 15.23 2.04
C GLY A 311 15.45 14.04 1.18
N ALA A 312 16.30 14.32 0.19
CA ALA A 312 16.83 13.30 -0.71
C ALA A 312 18.05 12.63 -0.06
N LEU A 313 17.93 11.34 0.24
CA LEU A 313 19.03 10.53 0.79
C LEU A 313 19.47 9.51 -0.25
N ARG A 314 20.78 9.40 -0.48
CA ARG A 314 21.37 8.32 -1.30
C ARG A 314 22.70 7.87 -0.73
N LEU A 315 23.13 6.66 -1.09
CA LEU A 315 24.51 6.25 -0.83
C LEU A 315 25.50 7.25 -1.45
N ALA A 316 26.53 7.59 -0.68
CA ALA A 316 27.63 8.42 -1.14
C ALA A 316 28.51 7.65 -2.13
N THR A 317 29.01 8.33 -3.15
CA THR A 317 29.95 7.69 -4.09
C THR A 317 31.33 7.54 -3.46
N ARG A 318 32.16 6.62 -3.98
CA ARG A 318 33.53 6.44 -3.49
C ARG A 318 34.35 7.73 -3.54
N GLU A 319 34.15 8.56 -4.57
CA GLU A 319 34.82 9.85 -4.70
C GLU A 319 34.38 10.85 -3.63
N GLU A 320 33.07 10.87 -3.30
CA GLU A 320 32.53 11.73 -2.24
C GLU A 320 33.07 11.34 -0.87
N VAL A 321 33.16 10.03 -0.60
CA VAL A 321 33.73 9.48 0.64
C VAL A 321 35.24 9.78 0.74
N ALA A 322 35.99 9.58 -0.34
CA ALA A 322 37.43 9.85 -0.37
C ALA A 322 37.78 11.33 -0.14
N LYS A 323 36.92 12.26 -0.61
CA LYS A 323 37.08 13.70 -0.35
C LYS A 323 36.96 14.07 1.13
N GLN A 324 36.31 13.24 1.93
CA GLN A 324 36.21 13.38 3.39
C GLN A 324 37.39 12.72 4.12
N GLY A 325 38.39 12.17 3.41
CA GLY A 325 39.52 11.47 4.02
C GLY A 325 39.23 10.04 4.48
N LEU A 326 38.06 9.50 4.14
CA LEU A 326 37.61 8.18 4.55
C LEU A 326 38.02 7.11 3.54
N ILE A 327 38.46 5.95 4.03
CA ILE A 327 38.92 4.83 3.20
C ILE A 327 37.88 3.70 3.20
N SER A 328 37.18 3.52 2.07
CA SER A 328 36.13 2.51 1.92
C SER A 328 36.63 1.10 2.25
N GLY A 329 35.85 0.34 3.04
CA GLY A 329 36.22 -0.99 3.56
C GLY A 329 37.02 -0.96 4.86
N SER A 330 37.49 0.20 5.30
CA SER A 330 38.16 0.40 6.60
C SER A 330 37.79 1.75 7.21
N ALA A 331 36.62 2.29 6.88
CA ALA A 331 36.21 3.62 7.31
C ALA A 331 35.43 3.58 8.64
N SER A 332 35.63 4.60 9.47
CA SER A 332 34.84 4.83 10.70
C SER A 332 34.89 6.31 11.09
N PRO A 333 34.02 6.78 12.01
CA PRO A 333 34.12 8.16 12.50
C PRO A 333 35.29 8.40 13.47
N VAL A 334 36.04 7.35 13.83
CA VAL A 334 37.06 7.44 14.88
C VAL A 334 38.24 8.28 14.42
N GLY A 335 38.58 9.30 15.20
CA GLY A 335 39.67 10.24 14.88
C GLY A 335 39.37 11.20 13.72
N MET A 336 38.12 11.27 13.26
CA MET A 336 37.68 12.19 12.20
C MET A 336 37.03 13.43 12.80
N GLU A 337 37.37 14.61 12.26
CA GLU A 337 36.75 15.89 12.63
C GLU A 337 35.91 16.43 11.48
N GLY A 338 34.86 17.20 11.79
CA GLY A 338 34.03 17.88 10.78
C GLY A 338 33.12 16.97 9.95
N ILE A 339 32.95 15.72 10.35
CA ILE A 339 31.98 14.79 9.75
C ILE A 339 30.69 14.74 10.57
N LYS A 340 29.55 14.67 9.88
CA LYS A 340 28.25 14.47 10.52
C LYS A 340 28.03 12.98 10.79
N VAL A 341 27.88 12.62 12.06
CA VAL A 341 27.74 11.23 12.50
C VAL A 341 26.36 11.02 13.08
N ILE A 342 25.66 10.01 12.57
CA ILE A 342 24.38 9.53 13.10
C ILE A 342 24.59 8.10 13.53
N ALA A 343 24.38 7.79 14.80
CA ALA A 343 24.61 6.46 15.34
C ALA A 343 23.30 5.79 15.74
N ASP A 344 23.21 4.49 15.50
CA ASP A 344 22.13 3.64 16.01
C ASP A 344 22.27 3.44 17.52
N ASP A 345 21.14 3.29 18.22
CA ASP A 345 21.12 2.99 19.66
C ASP A 345 21.94 1.74 20.04
N SER A 346 22.13 0.80 19.11
CA SER A 346 22.97 -0.39 19.29
C SER A 346 24.41 -0.10 19.71
N VAL A 347 24.97 1.08 19.40
CA VAL A 347 26.33 1.44 19.83
C VAL A 347 26.47 1.56 21.35
N ASN A 348 25.35 1.74 22.08
CA ASN A 348 25.31 1.77 23.55
C ASN A 348 25.14 0.39 24.19
N LEU A 349 24.82 -0.65 23.41
CA LEU A 349 24.47 -1.97 23.93
C LEU A 349 25.67 -2.93 24.04
N GLY A 350 26.88 -2.38 23.88
CA GLY A 350 28.13 -3.10 23.96
C GLY A 350 29.30 -2.13 24.05
N ASN A 351 30.50 -2.68 24.08
CA ASN A 351 31.72 -1.90 24.16
C ASN A 351 32.90 -2.72 23.59
N ASN A 352 34.08 -2.08 23.47
CA ASN A 352 35.27 -2.69 22.87
C ASN A 352 35.07 -3.19 21.43
N PHE A 353 34.32 -2.44 20.63
CA PHE A 353 34.01 -2.81 19.25
C PHE A 353 35.25 -2.83 18.35
N LEU A 354 35.12 -3.56 17.24
CA LEU A 354 35.98 -3.45 16.08
C LEU A 354 35.37 -2.44 15.08
N ALA A 355 36.16 -1.47 14.63
CA ALA A 355 35.73 -0.50 13.62
C ALA A 355 36.85 -0.26 12.59
N GLY A 356 36.54 0.35 11.46
CA GLY A 356 37.54 0.71 10.45
C GLY A 356 38.60 1.69 10.98
N ALA A 357 39.87 1.54 10.59
CA ALA A 357 40.98 2.39 11.06
C ALA A 357 41.21 3.67 10.24
N ASN A 358 40.38 3.96 9.24
CA ASN A 358 40.61 4.98 8.20
C ASN A 358 41.98 4.80 7.50
N LYS A 359 42.44 3.55 7.41
CA LYS A 359 43.74 3.14 6.87
C LYS A 359 43.57 1.82 6.12
N GLU A 360 44.05 1.76 4.88
CA GLU A 360 43.88 0.57 4.05
C GLU A 360 44.51 -0.67 4.69
N GLY A 361 43.72 -1.75 4.83
CA GLY A 361 44.18 -3.01 5.40
C GLY A 361 44.32 -3.00 6.92
N TYR A 362 43.70 -2.04 7.62
CA TYR A 362 43.71 -1.97 9.09
C TYR A 362 42.31 -1.71 9.65
N HIS A 363 42.05 -2.31 10.81
CA HIS A 363 40.90 -2.03 11.66
C HIS A 363 41.39 -1.63 13.05
N LEU A 364 40.49 -1.09 13.87
CA LEU A 364 40.74 -0.72 15.26
C LEU A 364 39.96 -1.67 16.17
N SER A 365 40.64 -2.27 17.14
CA SER A 365 40.00 -2.97 18.25
C SER A 365 39.90 -2.07 19.47
N GLY A 366 38.97 -2.37 20.37
CA GLY A 366 38.80 -1.64 21.62
C GLY A 366 38.14 -0.27 21.43
N VAL A 367 37.32 -0.11 20.38
CA VAL A 367 36.57 1.12 20.10
C VAL A 367 35.37 1.22 21.05
N ASN A 368 35.21 2.36 21.71
CA ASN A 368 34.18 2.61 22.71
C ASN A 368 33.47 3.93 22.42
N TYR A 369 32.15 3.91 22.31
CA TYR A 369 31.32 5.11 22.34
C TYR A 369 31.03 5.51 23.81
N PRO A 370 31.05 6.80 24.19
CA PRO A 370 31.39 7.97 23.38
C PRO A 370 32.89 8.35 23.44
N ARG A 371 33.77 7.50 23.97
CA ARG A 371 35.20 7.83 24.16
C ARG A 371 35.93 8.13 22.86
N ASP A 372 35.73 7.32 21.83
CA ASP A 372 36.55 7.33 20.61
C ASP A 372 35.89 8.06 19.42
N PHE A 373 34.58 8.29 19.48
CA PHE A 373 33.83 9.10 18.52
C PHE A 373 32.56 9.65 19.16
N GLN A 374 32.02 10.72 18.60
CA GLN A 374 30.75 11.34 19.01
C GLN A 374 29.72 11.20 17.89
N ALA A 375 28.45 11.11 18.26
CA ALA A 375 27.33 11.15 17.32
C ALA A 375 26.57 12.45 17.54
N GLU A 376 26.23 13.14 16.45
CA GLU A 376 25.38 14.34 16.49
C GLU A 376 23.94 13.94 16.83
N ILE A 377 23.49 12.82 16.26
CA ILE A 377 22.19 12.22 16.51
C ILE A 377 22.40 10.76 16.87
N LEU A 378 21.84 10.34 18.00
CA LEU A 378 21.79 8.96 18.46
C LEU A 378 20.32 8.54 18.50
N THR A 379 19.93 7.61 17.63
CA THR A 379 18.53 7.18 17.48
C THR A 379 18.46 5.85 16.74
N ASP A 380 17.34 5.14 16.84
CA ASP A 380 17.07 3.96 16.03
C ASP A 380 17.13 4.26 14.52
N ILE A 381 18.12 3.66 13.85
CA ILE A 381 18.28 3.67 12.39
C ILE A 381 18.41 2.23 11.86
N ALA A 382 18.04 1.23 12.66
CA ALA A 382 18.17 -0.18 12.29
C ALA A 382 16.92 -0.71 11.58
N LEU A 383 17.13 -1.59 10.60
CA LEU A 383 16.08 -2.38 9.97
C LEU A 383 15.78 -3.62 10.84
N ALA A 384 14.51 -3.89 11.10
CA ALA A 384 14.11 -5.12 11.77
C ALA A 384 14.15 -6.30 10.80
N GLU A 385 14.63 -7.44 11.28
CA GLU A 385 14.72 -8.69 10.51
C GLU A 385 13.90 -9.82 11.13
N ASP A 386 13.67 -10.87 10.35
CA ASP A 386 13.00 -12.08 10.80
C ASP A 386 13.76 -12.72 11.97
N GLY A 387 13.05 -13.13 13.02
CA GLY A 387 13.64 -13.72 14.21
C GLY A 387 14.05 -12.72 15.30
N PHE A 388 13.95 -11.41 15.06
CA PHE A 388 14.21 -10.41 16.09
C PHE A 388 13.14 -10.42 17.19
N ARG A 389 13.46 -9.89 18.37
CA ARG A 389 12.51 -9.89 19.51
C ARG A 389 11.55 -8.71 19.42
N CYS A 390 10.29 -8.97 19.73
CA CYS A 390 9.24 -7.96 19.74
C CYS A 390 9.59 -6.81 20.72
N PRO A 391 9.28 -5.54 20.38
CA PRO A 391 9.46 -4.42 21.31
C PRO A 391 8.43 -4.43 22.46
N ASN A 392 7.26 -5.06 22.25
CA ASN A 392 6.11 -4.96 23.14
C ASN A 392 5.88 -6.21 24.01
N CYS A 393 6.53 -7.34 23.71
CA CYS A 393 6.35 -8.59 24.46
C CYS A 393 7.56 -9.53 24.30
N ALA A 394 7.48 -10.72 24.89
CA ALA A 394 8.54 -11.74 24.80
C ALA A 394 8.56 -12.53 23.48
N GLY A 395 7.67 -12.22 22.54
CA GLY A 395 7.54 -12.90 21.25
C GLY A 395 8.63 -12.57 20.24
N THR A 396 8.53 -13.22 19.09
CA THR A 396 9.46 -13.13 17.96
C THR A 396 8.78 -12.44 16.79
N LEU A 397 9.53 -11.60 16.10
CA LEU A 397 9.09 -10.89 14.91
C LEU A 397 9.30 -11.78 13.67
N HIS A 398 8.29 -11.80 12.81
CA HIS A 398 8.31 -12.47 11.52
C HIS A 398 8.05 -11.47 10.41
N THR A 399 8.74 -11.69 9.29
CA THR A 399 8.57 -10.87 8.09
C THR A 399 7.62 -11.54 7.10
N LYS A 400 6.74 -10.74 6.51
CA LYS A 400 5.88 -11.13 5.39
C LYS A 400 5.92 -10.08 4.30
N ARG A 401 5.47 -10.45 3.10
CA ARG A 401 5.29 -9.52 1.99
C ARG A 401 3.82 -9.08 1.93
N GLY A 402 3.60 -7.84 1.50
CA GLY A 402 2.26 -7.29 1.42
C GLY A 402 2.13 -6.16 0.41
N ILE A 403 0.87 -5.89 0.07
CA ILE A 403 0.45 -4.80 -0.80
C ILE A 403 -0.34 -3.81 0.06
N GLU A 404 0.14 -2.59 0.20
CA GLU A 404 -0.61 -1.49 0.80
C GLU A 404 -1.87 -1.20 -0.03
N ILE A 405 -3.07 -1.35 0.55
CA ILE A 405 -4.35 -1.08 -0.13
C ILE A 405 -5.14 0.10 0.44
N GLY A 406 -4.68 0.65 1.56
CA GLY A 406 -5.19 1.90 2.13
C GLY A 406 -4.25 2.43 3.21
N HIS A 407 -4.32 3.73 3.47
CA HIS A 407 -3.43 4.41 4.42
C HIS A 407 -4.19 5.52 5.15
N VAL A 408 -4.03 5.59 6.46
CA VAL A 408 -4.60 6.62 7.32
C VAL A 408 -3.50 7.39 8.04
N PHE A 409 -3.63 8.72 8.13
CA PHE A 409 -2.61 9.62 8.66
C PHE A 409 -3.20 10.63 9.65
N LYS A 410 -2.46 10.90 10.72
CA LYS A 410 -2.65 12.07 11.59
C LYS A 410 -1.71 13.18 11.14
N LEU A 411 -2.25 14.12 10.35
CA LEU A 411 -1.49 15.25 9.78
C LEU A 411 -1.17 16.33 10.82
N GLY A 412 -2.00 16.44 11.87
CA GLY A 412 -1.85 17.51 12.86
C GLY A 412 -2.13 18.86 12.22
N THR A 413 -1.24 19.83 12.43
CA THR A 413 -1.43 21.22 11.99
C THR A 413 -0.58 21.62 10.79
N GLN A 414 0.11 20.68 10.15
CA GLN A 414 1.08 20.98 9.09
C GLN A 414 0.51 21.82 7.93
N TYR A 415 -0.66 21.42 7.41
CA TYR A 415 -1.31 22.11 6.29
C TYR A 415 -2.04 23.37 6.76
N SER A 416 -2.72 23.30 7.90
CA SER A 416 -3.46 24.43 8.44
C SER A 416 -2.57 25.58 8.90
N GLU A 417 -1.36 25.30 9.38
CA GLU A 417 -0.36 26.32 9.69
C GLU A 417 0.19 26.97 8.41
N SER A 418 0.68 26.17 7.46
CA SER A 418 1.29 26.67 6.22
C SER A 418 0.29 27.42 5.32
N MET A 419 -0.98 27.02 5.32
CA MET A 419 -2.03 27.62 4.51
C MET A 419 -2.93 28.59 5.31
N GLU A 420 -2.64 28.80 6.59
CA GLU A 420 -3.38 29.67 7.51
C GLU A 420 -4.88 29.33 7.64
N ALA A 421 -5.22 28.03 7.66
CA ALA A 421 -6.57 27.57 8.00
C ALA A 421 -6.71 27.56 9.54
N LYS A 422 -7.21 28.67 10.09
CA LYS A 422 -7.33 28.88 11.54
C LYS A 422 -8.76 29.23 11.94
N PHE A 423 -9.12 28.97 13.19
CA PHE A 423 -10.40 29.31 13.78
C PHE A 423 -10.23 29.95 15.16
N PRO A 424 -11.12 30.86 15.60
CA PRO A 424 -11.13 31.34 16.97
C PRO A 424 -11.66 30.25 17.91
N ASP A 425 -10.89 29.96 18.96
CA ASP A 425 -11.30 29.08 20.06
C ASP A 425 -12.32 29.75 21.00
N GLN A 426 -12.66 29.09 22.11
CA GLN A 426 -13.64 29.59 23.07
C GLN A 426 -13.23 30.93 23.73
N ASP A 427 -11.92 31.20 23.80
CA ASP A 427 -11.35 32.41 24.37
C ASP A 427 -11.08 33.48 23.29
N GLY A 428 -11.36 33.17 22.02
CA GLY A 428 -11.14 34.04 20.88
C GLY A 428 -9.72 34.01 20.29
N ASN A 429 -8.86 33.10 20.75
CA ASN A 429 -7.52 32.96 20.19
C ASN A 429 -7.57 32.14 18.90
N LEU A 430 -6.76 32.53 17.90
CA LEU A 430 -6.70 31.83 16.63
C LEU A 430 -5.85 30.56 16.75
N GLN A 431 -6.50 29.40 16.58
CA GLN A 431 -5.86 28.09 16.56
C GLN A 431 -5.85 27.50 15.14
N PRO A 432 -4.78 26.82 14.72
CA PRO A 432 -4.79 26.04 13.48
C PRO A 432 -5.76 24.85 13.59
N VAL A 433 -6.43 24.53 12.49
CA VAL A 433 -7.28 23.33 12.42
C VAL A 433 -6.41 22.08 12.49
N VAL A 434 -6.77 21.11 13.34
CA VAL A 434 -6.08 19.82 13.42
C VAL A 434 -6.67 18.89 12.37
N MET A 435 -5.81 18.22 11.59
CA MET A 435 -6.23 17.46 10.41
C MET A 435 -5.82 15.99 10.45
N GLY A 436 -6.66 15.14 9.86
CA GLY A 436 -6.31 13.78 9.43
C GLY A 436 -6.58 13.60 7.94
N CYS A 437 -5.89 12.66 7.29
CA CYS A 437 -6.24 12.23 5.93
C CYS A 437 -6.21 10.72 5.79
N TYR A 438 -7.03 10.22 4.88
CA TYR A 438 -7.35 8.79 4.77
C TYR A 438 -7.53 8.45 3.29
N GLY A 439 -6.71 7.56 2.73
CA GLY A 439 -6.76 7.18 1.31
C GLY A 439 -7.00 5.69 1.06
N ILE A 440 -7.85 5.37 0.07
CA ILE A 440 -8.04 4.01 -0.50
C ILE A 440 -7.99 4.08 -2.03
N GLY A 441 -7.16 3.24 -2.65
CA GLY A 441 -7.17 3.06 -4.11
C GLY A 441 -8.34 2.17 -4.56
N VAL A 442 -9.30 2.71 -5.33
CA VAL A 442 -10.50 1.97 -5.75
C VAL A 442 -10.14 0.82 -6.69
N GLY A 443 -9.29 1.08 -7.69
CA GLY A 443 -8.76 0.05 -8.58
C GLY A 443 -7.90 -0.99 -7.85
N ARG A 444 -7.23 -0.55 -6.77
CA ARG A 444 -6.39 -1.41 -5.94
C ARG A 444 -7.21 -2.38 -5.10
N ILE A 445 -8.41 -2.00 -4.63
CA ILE A 445 -9.36 -2.94 -4.02
C ILE A 445 -9.74 -4.05 -5.00
N LEU A 446 -10.10 -3.69 -6.24
CA LEU A 446 -10.47 -4.71 -7.23
C LEU A 446 -9.33 -5.70 -7.50
N ALA A 447 -8.12 -5.18 -7.72
CA ALA A 447 -6.95 -6.04 -7.92
C ALA A 447 -6.61 -6.85 -6.67
N GLY A 448 -6.68 -6.27 -5.47
CA GLY A 448 -6.44 -6.95 -4.21
C GLY A 448 -7.41 -8.11 -3.95
N ALA A 449 -8.71 -7.89 -4.22
CA ALA A 449 -9.69 -8.97 -4.12
C ALA A 449 -9.39 -10.12 -5.09
N ILE A 450 -8.95 -9.84 -6.32
CA ILE A 450 -8.56 -10.88 -7.28
C ILE A 450 -7.25 -11.56 -6.83
N GLU A 451 -6.32 -10.83 -6.24
CA GLU A 451 -5.06 -11.38 -5.73
C GLU A 451 -5.31 -12.42 -4.62
N GLN A 452 -6.27 -12.17 -3.74
CA GLN A 452 -6.67 -13.12 -2.68
C GLN A 452 -7.62 -14.22 -3.18
N HIS A 453 -8.48 -13.93 -4.16
CA HIS A 453 -9.55 -14.82 -4.60
C HIS A 453 -9.42 -15.18 -6.08
N ALA A 454 -8.47 -16.08 -6.35
CA ALA A 454 -8.26 -16.67 -7.67
C ALA A 454 -7.85 -18.15 -7.55
N ASP A 455 -8.10 -18.91 -8.61
CA ASP A 455 -7.56 -20.25 -8.82
C ASP A 455 -6.89 -20.36 -10.20
N ASP A 456 -6.36 -21.54 -10.52
CA ASP A 456 -5.71 -21.80 -11.82
C ASP A 456 -6.63 -21.59 -13.04
N ARG A 457 -7.95 -21.51 -12.84
CA ARG A 457 -8.95 -21.33 -13.91
C ARG A 457 -9.38 -19.88 -14.06
N GLY A 458 -9.21 -19.04 -13.04
CA GLY A 458 -9.61 -17.65 -13.10
C GLY A 458 -9.97 -16.99 -11.78
N ILE A 459 -10.76 -15.92 -11.90
CA ILE A 459 -11.19 -15.11 -10.77
C ILE A 459 -12.25 -15.87 -9.95
N ILE A 460 -12.29 -15.64 -8.65
CA ILE A 460 -13.38 -16.05 -7.75
C ILE A 460 -13.91 -14.79 -7.07
N PHE A 461 -14.89 -14.11 -7.67
CA PHE A 461 -15.32 -12.82 -7.11
C PHE A 461 -16.01 -12.98 -5.75
N PRO A 462 -15.67 -12.15 -4.75
CA PRO A 462 -16.56 -11.89 -3.64
C PRO A 462 -17.88 -11.33 -4.19
N LYS A 463 -19.01 -11.88 -3.73
CA LYS A 463 -20.34 -11.54 -4.26
C LYS A 463 -20.58 -10.03 -4.37
N ALA A 464 -20.23 -9.30 -3.31
CA ALA A 464 -20.50 -7.87 -3.17
C ALA A 464 -19.87 -7.01 -4.27
N ILE A 465 -18.76 -7.46 -4.88
CA ILE A 465 -18.02 -6.72 -5.90
C ILE A 465 -18.00 -7.43 -7.26
N SER A 466 -18.66 -8.58 -7.39
CA SER A 466 -18.74 -9.30 -8.67
C SER A 466 -19.47 -8.45 -9.73
N PRO A 467 -19.05 -8.40 -11.00
CA PRO A 467 -19.74 -7.65 -12.05
C PRO A 467 -21.20 -8.09 -12.27
N TYR A 468 -21.45 -9.39 -12.12
CA TYR A 468 -22.76 -10.05 -12.14
C TYR A 468 -22.77 -11.15 -11.08
N GLU A 469 -23.94 -11.51 -10.57
CA GLU A 469 -24.05 -12.54 -9.53
C GLU A 469 -24.13 -13.95 -10.13
N VAL A 470 -24.76 -14.06 -11.31
CA VAL A 470 -24.99 -15.32 -12.00
C VAL A 470 -24.47 -15.24 -13.43
N VAL A 471 -23.75 -16.28 -13.86
CA VAL A 471 -23.53 -16.58 -15.28
C VAL A 471 -24.48 -17.68 -15.74
N LEU A 472 -25.51 -17.31 -16.52
CA LEU A 472 -26.44 -18.25 -17.15
C LEU A 472 -25.82 -18.74 -18.46
N THR A 473 -25.61 -20.04 -18.59
CA THR A 473 -24.90 -20.66 -19.72
C THR A 473 -25.85 -21.56 -20.51
N SER A 474 -26.23 -21.15 -21.71
CA SER A 474 -27.03 -21.97 -22.61
C SER A 474 -26.13 -22.86 -23.47
N LEU A 475 -26.36 -24.17 -23.46
CA LEU A 475 -25.68 -25.14 -24.33
C LEU A 475 -26.63 -25.63 -25.43
N ASN A 476 -26.11 -26.01 -26.60
CA ASN A 476 -26.97 -26.38 -27.74
C ASN A 476 -27.88 -25.22 -28.14
N THR A 477 -27.31 -24.03 -28.37
CA THR A 477 -28.07 -22.79 -28.66
C THR A 477 -28.74 -22.78 -30.04
N ASP A 478 -28.50 -23.80 -30.85
CA ASP A 478 -29.27 -24.15 -32.06
C ASP A 478 -30.65 -24.73 -31.72
N ASN A 479 -30.85 -25.25 -30.51
CA ASN A 479 -32.14 -25.72 -30.03
C ASN A 479 -33.00 -24.56 -29.49
N VAL A 480 -34.09 -24.25 -30.20
CA VAL A 480 -35.04 -23.19 -29.83
C VAL A 480 -35.59 -23.35 -28.41
N LYS A 481 -35.88 -24.58 -27.97
CA LYS A 481 -36.42 -24.83 -26.62
C LYS A 481 -35.42 -24.47 -25.51
N VAL A 482 -34.13 -24.67 -25.74
CA VAL A 482 -33.08 -24.25 -24.79
C VAL A 482 -33.06 -22.73 -24.71
N MET A 483 -33.12 -22.05 -25.86
CA MET A 483 -33.05 -20.60 -25.91
C MET A 483 -34.27 -19.94 -25.27
N GLU A 484 -35.48 -20.46 -25.51
CA GLU A 484 -36.72 -20.02 -24.86
C GLU A 484 -36.65 -20.19 -23.35
N ALA A 485 -36.27 -21.37 -22.86
CA ALA A 485 -36.13 -21.63 -21.42
C ALA A 485 -35.04 -20.78 -20.76
N SER A 486 -33.94 -20.52 -21.47
CA SER A 486 -32.87 -19.64 -20.98
C SER A 486 -33.34 -18.18 -20.91
N GLU A 487 -34.13 -17.72 -21.88
CA GLU A 487 -34.68 -16.35 -21.90
C GLU A 487 -35.73 -16.14 -20.80
N GLU A 488 -36.55 -17.16 -20.54
CA GLU A 488 -37.49 -17.18 -19.42
C GLU A 488 -36.75 -17.07 -18.08
N MET A 489 -35.81 -17.98 -17.81
CA MET A 489 -34.99 -17.92 -16.58
C MET A 489 -34.22 -16.61 -16.44
N TYR A 490 -33.63 -16.11 -17.53
CA TYR A 490 -32.93 -14.82 -17.53
C TYR A 490 -33.87 -13.67 -17.13
N THR A 491 -35.07 -13.66 -17.70
CA THR A 491 -36.11 -12.66 -17.40
C THR A 491 -36.55 -12.75 -15.95
N GLU A 492 -36.88 -13.94 -15.47
CA GLU A 492 -37.37 -14.15 -14.10
C GLU A 492 -36.32 -13.80 -13.05
N MET A 493 -35.07 -14.25 -13.21
CA MET A 493 -33.96 -13.86 -12.33
C MET A 493 -33.75 -12.34 -12.33
N SER A 494 -33.77 -11.72 -13.51
CA SER A 494 -33.61 -10.26 -13.62
C SER A 494 -34.75 -9.50 -12.94
N GLN A 495 -35.99 -10.00 -13.02
CA GLN A 495 -37.15 -9.42 -12.33
C GLN A 495 -37.07 -9.59 -10.81
N ALA A 496 -36.42 -10.66 -10.34
CA ALA A 496 -36.11 -10.86 -8.92
C ALA A 496 -34.95 -9.97 -8.42
N GLY A 497 -34.36 -9.13 -9.27
CA GLY A 497 -33.24 -8.25 -8.92
C GLY A 497 -31.86 -8.90 -8.99
N ILE A 498 -31.78 -10.14 -9.47
CA ILE A 498 -30.50 -10.86 -9.60
C ILE A 498 -29.77 -10.35 -10.84
N GLU A 499 -28.50 -10.02 -10.69
CA GLU A 499 -27.69 -9.55 -11.81
C GLU A 499 -27.17 -10.72 -12.65
N VAL A 500 -27.77 -10.95 -13.82
CA VAL A 500 -27.44 -12.09 -14.69
C VAL A 500 -26.61 -11.70 -15.92
N LEU A 501 -25.50 -12.41 -16.13
CA LEU A 501 -24.76 -12.47 -17.38
C LEU A 501 -25.14 -13.74 -18.14
N TRP A 502 -25.80 -13.61 -19.29
CA TRP A 502 -26.29 -14.72 -20.08
C TRP A 502 -25.38 -15.00 -21.27
N ASP A 503 -24.68 -16.13 -21.24
CA ASP A 503 -23.89 -16.63 -22.37
C ASP A 503 -24.76 -17.32 -23.43
N ASP A 504 -25.29 -16.47 -24.32
CA ASP A 504 -26.14 -16.81 -25.46
C ASP A 504 -25.35 -17.13 -26.75
N ARG A 505 -24.02 -17.18 -26.69
CA ARG A 505 -23.17 -17.35 -27.88
C ARG A 505 -23.36 -18.73 -28.54
N GLN A 506 -23.09 -18.84 -29.83
CA GLN A 506 -22.98 -20.14 -30.51
C GLN A 506 -21.54 -20.66 -30.41
N GLU A 507 -21.16 -21.08 -29.21
CA GLU A 507 -19.82 -21.57 -28.87
C GLU A 507 -19.89 -22.95 -28.21
N SER A 508 -18.79 -23.69 -28.25
CA SER A 508 -18.69 -25.00 -27.60
C SER A 508 -18.84 -24.88 -26.07
N ALA A 509 -19.37 -25.93 -25.42
CA ALA A 509 -19.54 -25.96 -23.97
C ALA A 509 -18.20 -25.71 -23.24
N GLY A 510 -17.10 -26.29 -23.72
CA GLY A 510 -15.77 -26.09 -23.14
C GLY A 510 -15.31 -24.62 -23.18
N VAL A 511 -15.55 -23.91 -24.28
CA VAL A 511 -15.24 -22.47 -24.38
C VAL A 511 -16.09 -21.67 -23.39
N LYS A 512 -17.41 -21.93 -23.33
CA LYS A 512 -18.31 -21.23 -22.41
C LYS A 512 -17.95 -21.47 -20.94
N PHE A 513 -17.61 -22.70 -20.58
CA PHE A 513 -17.21 -23.02 -19.21
C PHE A 513 -15.86 -22.43 -18.82
N ASN A 514 -14.89 -22.43 -19.73
CA ASN A 514 -13.60 -21.77 -19.50
C ASN A 514 -13.77 -20.26 -19.34
N ASP A 515 -14.58 -19.61 -20.19
CA ASP A 515 -14.88 -18.19 -20.04
C ASP A 515 -15.63 -17.92 -18.72
N ALA A 516 -16.62 -18.73 -18.36
CA ALA A 516 -17.35 -18.58 -17.10
C ALA A 516 -16.45 -18.73 -15.86
N ASP A 517 -15.55 -19.73 -15.87
CA ASP A 517 -14.59 -19.93 -14.77
C ASP A 517 -13.55 -18.78 -14.74
N LEU A 518 -13.12 -18.27 -15.91
CA LEU A 518 -12.21 -17.12 -16.01
C LEU A 518 -12.83 -15.83 -15.47
N LEU A 519 -14.07 -15.53 -15.88
CA LEU A 519 -14.81 -14.34 -15.49
C LEU A 519 -15.23 -14.35 -14.01
N GLY A 520 -15.40 -15.53 -13.42
CA GLY A 520 -15.43 -15.68 -11.96
C GLY A 520 -16.70 -15.27 -11.24
N MET A 521 -17.84 -15.20 -11.94
CA MET A 521 -19.13 -14.89 -11.31
C MET A 521 -19.46 -15.94 -10.23
N PRO A 522 -20.03 -15.56 -9.07
CA PRO A 522 -20.24 -16.46 -7.93
C PRO A 522 -20.98 -17.75 -8.26
N LEU A 523 -22.01 -17.66 -9.11
CA LEU A 523 -22.84 -18.80 -9.49
C LEU A 523 -22.88 -18.99 -11.01
N ARG A 524 -22.79 -20.24 -11.45
CA ARG A 524 -23.07 -20.65 -12.83
C ARG A 524 -24.31 -21.51 -12.88
N VAL A 525 -25.24 -21.16 -13.77
CA VAL A 525 -26.45 -21.94 -14.06
C VAL A 525 -26.38 -22.41 -15.50
N VAL A 526 -26.60 -23.70 -15.76
CA VAL A 526 -26.47 -24.31 -17.09
C VAL A 526 -27.80 -24.87 -17.57
N VAL A 527 -28.23 -24.39 -18.74
CA VAL A 527 -29.40 -24.87 -19.47
C VAL A 527 -28.91 -25.62 -20.70
N SER A 528 -29.36 -26.87 -20.88
CA SER A 528 -28.97 -27.71 -22.01
C SER A 528 -30.12 -28.60 -22.44
N SER A 529 -30.06 -29.19 -23.64
CA SER A 529 -31.10 -30.09 -24.12
C SER A 529 -31.32 -31.27 -23.14
N ARG A 530 -30.21 -31.86 -22.64
CA ARG A 530 -30.25 -32.95 -21.65
C ARG A 530 -30.89 -32.54 -20.32
N ASN A 531 -30.59 -31.32 -19.86
CA ASN A 531 -31.13 -30.81 -18.60
C ASN A 531 -32.65 -30.60 -18.72
N MET A 532 -33.09 -30.03 -19.86
CA MET A 532 -34.51 -29.81 -20.16
C MET A 532 -35.31 -31.11 -20.30
N GLU A 533 -34.73 -32.18 -20.89
CA GLU A 533 -35.39 -33.50 -20.98
C GLU A 533 -35.71 -34.10 -19.60
N ASN A 534 -34.90 -33.76 -18.59
CA ASN A 534 -35.06 -34.23 -17.23
C ASN A 534 -35.75 -33.19 -16.31
N SER A 535 -36.22 -32.07 -16.87
CA SER A 535 -36.82 -30.95 -16.14
C SER A 535 -35.93 -30.37 -15.02
N VAL A 536 -34.62 -30.37 -15.23
CA VAL A 536 -33.61 -29.86 -14.27
C VAL A 536 -32.74 -28.77 -14.88
N VAL A 537 -32.04 -28.02 -14.04
CA VAL A 537 -30.86 -27.22 -14.40
C VAL A 537 -29.66 -27.66 -13.59
N GLU A 538 -28.46 -27.40 -14.09
CA GLU A 538 -27.22 -27.61 -13.34
C GLU A 538 -26.75 -26.27 -12.75
N VAL A 539 -26.44 -26.28 -11.45
CA VAL A 539 -25.92 -25.13 -10.70
C VAL A 539 -24.54 -25.46 -10.17
N LYS A 540 -23.62 -24.50 -10.26
CA LYS A 540 -22.26 -24.61 -9.73
C LYS A 540 -21.89 -23.32 -9.01
N ILE A 541 -21.39 -23.44 -7.78
CA ILE A 541 -20.73 -22.35 -7.07
C ILE A 541 -19.29 -22.24 -7.59
N ARG A 542 -18.82 -21.04 -7.96
CA ARG A 542 -17.53 -20.85 -8.64
C ARG A 542 -16.32 -21.38 -7.86
N SER A 543 -16.35 -21.28 -6.53
CA SER A 543 -15.32 -21.81 -5.64
C SER A 543 -15.38 -23.34 -5.47
N GLU A 544 -16.50 -23.97 -5.81
CA GLU A 544 -16.68 -25.42 -5.66
C GLU A 544 -16.24 -26.20 -6.91
N GLN A 545 -15.84 -27.45 -6.69
CA GLN A 545 -15.39 -28.34 -7.77
C GLN A 545 -16.56 -28.99 -8.51
N GLN A 546 -17.62 -29.35 -7.79
CA GLN A 546 -18.74 -30.11 -8.33
C GLN A 546 -19.94 -29.21 -8.60
N ALA A 547 -20.64 -29.50 -9.69
CA ALA A 547 -21.96 -28.96 -9.95
C ALA A 547 -23.03 -29.95 -9.46
N TYR A 548 -24.22 -29.46 -9.20
CA TYR A 548 -25.37 -30.29 -8.83
C TYR A 548 -26.60 -29.88 -9.62
N THR A 549 -27.56 -30.79 -9.75
CA THR A 549 -28.80 -30.55 -10.50
C THR A 549 -29.96 -30.26 -9.58
N ILE A 550 -30.82 -29.33 -9.97
CA ILE A 550 -32.06 -28.99 -9.27
C ILE A 550 -33.23 -28.93 -10.27
N PRO A 551 -34.47 -29.16 -9.84
CA PRO A 551 -35.64 -28.94 -10.69
C PRO A 551 -35.67 -27.50 -11.23
N ILE A 552 -36.00 -27.33 -12.52
CA ILE A 552 -36.06 -26.01 -13.18
C ILE A 552 -36.90 -25.00 -12.36
N GLN A 553 -38.07 -25.44 -11.90
CA GLN A 553 -39.02 -24.61 -11.15
C GLN A 553 -38.45 -24.07 -9.82
N ASN A 554 -37.41 -24.69 -9.27
CA ASN A 554 -36.77 -24.28 -8.02
C ASN A 554 -35.54 -23.38 -8.25
N CYS A 555 -35.19 -23.08 -9.51
CA CYS A 555 -33.92 -22.45 -9.84
C CYS A 555 -33.73 -21.08 -9.18
N ILE A 556 -34.76 -20.22 -9.22
CA ILE A 556 -34.68 -18.88 -8.67
C ILE A 556 -34.55 -18.92 -7.14
N GLU A 557 -35.38 -19.73 -6.47
CA GLU A 557 -35.33 -19.88 -5.01
C GLU A 557 -33.94 -20.34 -4.56
N GLU A 558 -33.39 -21.35 -5.24
CA GLU A 558 -32.06 -21.86 -4.90
C GLU A 558 -30.95 -20.84 -5.18
N VAL A 559 -31.00 -20.13 -6.31
CA VAL A 559 -30.02 -19.07 -6.64
C VAL A 559 -30.07 -17.96 -5.58
N SER A 560 -31.27 -17.47 -5.23
CA SER A 560 -31.43 -16.46 -4.18
C SER A 560 -30.86 -16.96 -2.84
N ARG A 561 -31.19 -18.19 -2.43
CA ARG A 561 -30.69 -18.81 -1.21
C ARG A 561 -29.16 -18.94 -1.18
N LEU A 562 -28.54 -19.19 -2.32
CA LEU A 562 -27.08 -19.27 -2.44
C LEU A 562 -26.42 -17.89 -2.39
N LEU A 563 -27.07 -16.86 -2.93
CA LEU A 563 -26.58 -15.50 -2.89
C LEU A 563 -26.75 -14.85 -1.51
N GLU A 564 -27.67 -15.30 -0.67
CA GLU A 564 -27.84 -14.79 0.71
C GLU A 564 -26.76 -15.27 1.69
N LYS A 565 -26.06 -16.35 1.37
CA LYS A 565 -24.93 -16.88 2.14
C LYS A 565 -23.65 -16.12 1.81
#